data_AF-L0KUJ6-F1
#
_entry.id   AF-L0KUJ6-F1
#
_cell.length_a   1.000
_cell.length_b   1.000
_cell.length_c   1.000
_cell.angle_alpha   90.00
_cell.angle_beta   90.00
_cell.angle_gamma   90.00
#
_symmetry.space_group_name_H-M   'P 1'
#
loop_
_entity.id
_entity.type
_entity.pdbx_description
1 polymer ?
#
loop_
_entity_poly.entity_id
_entity_poly.type
_entity_poly.pdbx_seq_one_letter_code
_entity_poly.pdbx_strand_id
1 'polypeptide(L)' 'MQLFQSYTFTWWQIGIFKLALLSIGVAIGAYWNEFFIGYLIALIVIAVITSAYIAYISLKQTDRNS' A
#
# COMPACT_ATOMS: atom_id res chain seq x y z
N MET A 1 -20.01 17.13 28.38
CA MET A 1 -19.13 15.94 28.31
C MET A 1 -18.16 16.15 27.16
N GLN A 2 -16.90 16.42 27.49
CA GLN A 2 -15.85 16.88 26.57
C GLN A 2 -15.32 15.71 25.73
N LEU A 3 -15.96 15.44 24.59
CA LEU A 3 -15.57 14.37 23.65
C LEU A 3 -14.33 14.68 22.82
N PHE A 4 -13.67 15.82 23.07
CA PHE A 4 -12.45 16.25 22.39
C PHE A 4 -11.41 16.74 23.39
N GLN A 5 -11.17 15.98 24.45
CA GLN A 5 -9.93 16.15 25.19
C GLN A 5 -8.80 15.70 24.26
N SER A 6 -7.98 16.65 23.81
CA SER A 6 -6.74 16.41 23.08
C SER A 6 -5.82 15.54 23.93
N TYR A 7 -6.01 14.23 23.88
CA TYR A 7 -5.02 13.25 24.27
C TYR A 7 -3.91 13.36 23.23
N THR A 8 -3.02 14.32 23.44
CA THR A 8 -1.71 14.36 22.78
C THR A 8 -1.03 13.06 23.17
N PHE A 9 -1.13 12.06 22.30
CA PHE A 9 -0.42 10.82 22.43
C PHE A 9 1.03 11.15 22.77
N THR A 10 1.51 10.65 23.91
CA THR A 10 2.89 10.89 24.31
C THR A 10 3.81 10.33 23.23
N TRP A 11 4.99 10.92 23.06
CA TRP A 11 5.97 10.49 22.04
C TRP A 11 6.30 8.99 22.13
N TRP A 12 6.14 8.38 23.30
CA TRP A 12 6.22 6.94 23.52
C TRP A 12 5.03 6.15 22.95
N GLN A 13 3.80 6.66 23.11
CA GLN A 13 2.62 6.02 22.56
C GLN A 13 2.59 6.07 21.02
N ILE A 14 3.08 7.15 20.39
CA ILE A 14 3.20 7.19 18.91
C ILE A 14 4.25 6.19 18.42
N GLY A 15 5.32 5.95 19.19
CA GLY A 15 6.33 4.94 18.91
C GLY A 15 5.75 3.52 18.95
N ILE A 16 4.99 3.20 20.00
CA ILE A 16 4.29 1.91 20.14
C ILE A 16 3.22 1.77 19.05
N PHE A 17 2.49 2.84 18.73
CA PHE A 17 1.49 2.83 17.67
C PHE A 17 2.11 2.55 16.29
N LYS A 18 3.27 3.16 15.97
CA LYS A 18 4.02 2.85 14.75
C LYS A 18 4.49 1.40 14.71
N LEU A 19 4.99 0.86 15.83
CA LEU A 19 5.40 -0.54 15.91
C LEU A 19 4.20 -1.49 15.77
N ALA A 20 3.07 -1.16 16.38
CA ALA A 20 1.83 -1.91 16.23
C ALA A 20 1.34 -1.89 14.77
N LEU A 21 1.36 -0.74 14.10
CA LEU A 21 1.03 -0.61 12.68
C LEU A 21 1.96 -1.44 11.79
N LEU A 22 3.27 -1.40 12.04
CA LEU A 22 4.23 -2.25 11.34
C LEU A 22 3.94 -3.73 11.58
N SER A 23 3.72 -4.12 12.83
CA SER A 23 3.45 -5.52 13.19
C SER A 23 2.14 -6.02 12.58
N ILE A 24 1.10 -5.18 12.54
CA ILE A 24 -0.18 -5.48 11.90
C ILE A 24 0.01 -5.56 10.38
N GLY A 25 0.75 -4.64 9.77
CA GLY A 25 1.06 -4.68 8.33
C GLY A 25 1.83 -5.93 7.92
N VAL A 26 2.82 -6.34 8.72
CA VAL A 26 3.57 -7.59 8.51
C VAL A 26 2.68 -8.82 8.73
N ALA A 27 1.84 -8.83 9.77
CA ALA A 27 0.92 -9.93 10.01
C ALA A 27 -0.10 -10.07 8.86
N ILE A 28 -0.70 -8.96 8.43
CA ILE A 28 -1.59 -8.92 7.28
C ILE A 28 -0.86 -9.40 6.02
N GLY A 29 0.35 -8.91 5.74
CA GLY A 29 1.15 -9.36 4.60
C GLY A 29 1.54 -10.84 4.64
N ALA A 30 1.80 -11.39 5.83
CA ALA A 30 2.12 -12.79 6.03
C ALA A 30 0.88 -13.69 5.80
N TYR A 31 -0.29 -13.30 6.31
CA TYR A 31 -1.54 -14.02 6.07
C TYR A 31 -2.07 -13.88 4.65
N TRP A 32 -1.75 -12.77 3.98
CA TRP A 32 -2.12 -12.58 2.58
C TRP A 32 -1.38 -13.54 1.65
N ASN A 33 -0.33 -14.24 2.08
CA ASN A 33 0.42 -15.17 1.25
C ASN A 33 -0.48 -16.26 0.64
N GLU A 34 -1.38 -16.86 1.42
CA GLU A 34 -2.34 -17.86 0.91
C GLU A 34 -3.34 -17.28 -0.09
N PHE A 35 -3.81 -16.05 0.15
CA PHE A 35 -4.74 -15.37 -0.76
C PHE A 35 -4.03 -14.88 -2.04
N PHE A 36 -2.78 -14.42 -1.92
CA PHE A 36 -1.94 -14.05 -3.05
C PHE A 36 -1.54 -15.28 -3.86
N ILE A 37 -1.30 -16.45 -3.27
CA ILE A 37 -0.98 -17.68 -4.04
C ILE A 37 -2.15 -18.08 -4.95
N GLY A 38 -3.38 -18.02 -4.45
CA GLY A 38 -4.57 -18.34 -5.26
C GLY A 38 -4.83 -17.35 -6.41
N TYR A 39 -4.48 -16.08 -6.23
CA TYR A 39 -4.71 -15.00 -7.21
C TYR A 39 -3.44 -14.42 -7.83
N LEU A 40 -2.28 -15.06 -7.61
CA LEU A 40 -0.95 -14.52 -7.94
C LEU A 40 -0.85 -14.26 -9.44
N ILE A 41 -1.35 -15.21 -10.23
CA ILE A 41 -1.41 -15.13 -11.68
C ILE A 41 -2.31 -13.96 -12.12
N ALA A 42 -3.49 -13.80 -11.51
CA ALA A 42 -4.41 -12.71 -11.85
C ALA A 42 -3.80 -11.34 -11.51
N LEU A 43 -3.13 -11.22 -10.37
CA LEU A 43 -2.45 -9.99 -9.94
C LEU A 43 -1.24 -9.67 -10.81
N ILE A 44 -0.45 -10.67 -11.20
CA ILE A 44 0.65 -10.49 -12.16
C ILE A 44 0.10 -10.03 -13.51
N VAL A 45 -0.98 -10.64 -14.00
CA VAL A 45 -1.61 -10.23 -15.27
C VAL A 45 -2.08 -8.78 -15.19
N ILE A 46 -2.76 -8.38 -14.10
CA ILE A 46 -3.17 -6.99 -13.90
C ILE A 46 -1.94 -6.08 -13.84
N ALA A 47 -0.92 -6.43 -13.06
CA ALA A 47 0.31 -5.63 -12.93
C ALA A 47 1.03 -5.45 -14.28
N VAL A 48 1.13 -6.50 -15.08
CA VAL A 48 1.71 -6.45 -16.42
C VAL A 48 0.88 -5.56 -17.34
N ILE A 49 -0.45 -5.71 -17.36
CA ILE A 49 -1.35 -4.88 -18.18
C ILE A 49 -1.25 -3.41 -17.77
N THR A 50 -1.29 -3.12 -16.47
CA THR A 50 -1.20 -1.75 -15.95
C THR A 50 0.18 -1.14 -16.22
N SER A 51 1.25 -1.89 -16.03
CA SER A 51 2.62 -1.44 -16.33
C SER A 51 2.79 -1.17 -17.83
N ALA A 52 2.30 -2.06 -18.69
CA ALA A 52 2.33 -1.87 -20.13
C ALA A 52 1.51 -0.63 -20.56
N TYR A 53 0.35 -0.41 -19.95
CA TYR A 53 -0.49 0.76 -20.22
C TYR A 53 0.19 2.07 -19.80
N ILE A 54 0.79 2.10 -18.60
CA ILE A 54 1.53 3.27 -18.11
C ILE A 54 2.75 3.54 -18.99
N ALA A 55 3.51 2.51 -19.37
CA ALA A 55 4.64 2.63 -20.28
C ALA A 55 4.20 3.17 -21.65
N TYR A 56 3.09 2.66 -22.20
CA TYR A 56 2.53 3.15 -23.46
C TYR A 56 2.10 4.62 -23.38
N ILE A 57 1.41 5.02 -22.31
CA ILE A 57 1.05 6.42 -22.08
C ILE A 57 2.30 7.29 -21.94
N SER A 58 3.28 6.86 -21.16
CA SER A 58 4.51 7.63 -20.92
C SER A 58 5.30 7.84 -22.21
N LEU A 59 5.41 6.82 -23.05
CA LEU A 59 6.03 6.93 -24.38
C LEU A 59 5.22 7.85 -25.30
N LYS A 60 3.90 7.69 -25.35
CA LYS A 60 3.01 8.56 -26.14
C LYS A 60 3.04 10.02 -25.68
N GLN A 61 3.17 10.27 -24.38
CA GLN A 61 3.31 11.61 -23.82
C GLN A 61 4.67 12.24 -24.17
N THR A 62 5.73 11.43 -24.19
CA THR A 62 7.07 11.87 -24.59
C THR A 62 7.11 12.29 -26.05
N ASP A 63 6.48 11.52 -26.94
CA ASP A 63 6.41 11.82 -28.39
C ASP A 63 5.60 13.09 -28.71
N ARG A 64 4.60 13.43 -27.88
CA ARG A 64 3.74 14.61 -28.10
C ARG A 64 4.32 15.92 -27.56
N ASN A 65 5.39 15.84 -26.76
CA ASN A 65 6.03 16.99 -26.11
C ASN A 65 7.41 17.33 -26.72
N SER A 66 7.76 16.68 -27.84
CA SER A 66 8.90 17.00 -28.72
C SER A 66 8.42 17.69 -29.99
#